data_AF-A0A7Z6UXC3-F1
#
_entry.id   AF-A0A7Z6UXC3-F1
#
_cell.length_a   1.000
_cell.length_b   1.000
_cell.length_c   1.000
_cell.angle_alpha   90.00
_cell.angle_beta   90.00
_cell.angle_gamma   90.00
#
_symmetry.space_group_name_H-M   'P 1'
#
loop_
_entity.id
_entity.type
_entity.pdbx_description
1 polymer ?
#
loop_
_entity_poly.entity_id
_entity_poly.type
_entity_poly.pdbx_seq_one_letter_code
_entity_poly.pdbx_strand_id
1 'polypeptide(L)'
;YEGVNWGKTGYITGTFTADRVYITGNMMTGNGAQTGGGATLNFVGATEINIAGATFKNLKTTSQNSYMTFIALGDSSGSGKINVSQSDFYDWTGGGYDFTGNGVFDSVNFNKAYYKFQGAENSYHFKNTNFLAGNFKFQGKTTIEKSVLDDASYSFDGINNAFNEDKFNSGSFSFNHAEQTNAF
;
A
#
# COMPACT_ATOMS: atom_id res chain seq x y z
N TYR A 1 -28.28 -29.90 -16.09
CA TYR A 1 -28.14 -28.56 -15.50
C TYR A 1 -27.08 -27.85 -16.32
N GLU A 2 -27.51 -26.95 -17.20
CA GLU A 2 -26.59 -26.20 -18.05
C GLU A 2 -25.78 -25.23 -17.18
N GLY A 3 -24.46 -25.24 -17.38
CA GLY A 3 -23.51 -24.45 -16.63
C GLY A 3 -23.79 -22.96 -16.83
N VAL A 4 -24.23 -22.31 -15.77
CA VAL A 4 -24.35 -20.86 -15.73
C VAL A 4 -22.92 -20.31 -15.84
N ASN A 5 -22.59 -19.79 -17.03
CA ASN A 5 -21.33 -19.11 -17.30
C ASN A 5 -21.36 -17.76 -16.55
N TRP A 6 -21.04 -17.79 -15.26
CA TRP A 6 -21.04 -16.61 -14.39
C TRP A 6 -19.95 -15.63 -14.83
N GLY A 7 -20.36 -14.68 -15.67
CA GLY A 7 -19.73 -13.36 -15.78
C GLY A 7 -18.35 -13.39 -16.43
N LYS A 8 -18.29 -12.87 -17.66
CA LYS A 8 -17.06 -12.67 -18.43
C LYS A 8 -15.89 -12.20 -17.56
N THR A 9 -14.76 -12.88 -17.72
CA THR A 9 -13.41 -12.66 -17.18
C THR A 9 -12.84 -11.30 -17.61
N GLY A 10 -13.47 -10.21 -17.22
CA GLY A 10 -12.97 -8.87 -17.47
C GLY A 10 -11.81 -8.56 -16.53
N TYR A 11 -10.64 -8.26 -17.08
CA TYR A 11 -9.55 -7.64 -16.34
C TYR A 11 -9.55 -6.15 -16.65
N ILE A 12 -9.55 -5.32 -15.61
CA ILE A 12 -9.53 -3.86 -15.79
C ILE A 12 -8.09 -3.38 -15.72
N THR A 13 -7.69 -2.55 -16.68
CA THR A 13 -6.45 -1.78 -16.56
C THR A 13 -6.80 -0.31 -16.76
N GLY A 14 -6.42 0.52 -15.79
CA GLY A 14 -6.73 1.94 -15.79
C GLY A 14 -5.55 2.75 -15.29
N THR A 15 -5.34 3.93 -15.86
CA THR A 15 -4.39 4.92 -15.36
C THR A 15 -5.08 6.27 -15.28
N PHE A 16 -5.05 6.87 -14.09
CA PHE A 16 -5.64 8.17 -13.80
C PHE A 16 -4.50 9.13 -13.49
N THR A 17 -4.30 10.12 -14.37
CA THR A 17 -3.23 11.11 -14.24
C THR A 17 -3.82 12.49 -14.02
N ALA A 18 -3.34 13.19 -12.99
CA ALA A 18 -3.71 14.56 -12.67
C ALA A 18 -2.53 15.28 -12.03
N ASP A 19 -2.62 16.60 -11.86
CA ASP A 19 -1.65 17.33 -11.03
C ASP A 19 -1.68 16.82 -9.58
N ARG A 20 -2.88 16.73 -9.01
CA ARG A 20 -3.15 16.13 -7.71
C ARG A 20 -4.27 15.12 -7.80
N VAL A 21 -4.13 13.99 -7.13
CA VAL A 21 -5.16 12.96 -7.03
C VAL A 21 -5.70 12.92 -5.60
N TYR A 22 -7.02 13.08 -5.43
CA TYR A 22 -7.70 12.95 -4.15
C TYR A 22 -8.64 11.75 -4.17
N ILE A 23 -8.53 10.85 -3.19
CA ILE A 23 -9.38 9.68 -3.03
C ILE A 23 -9.99 9.69 -1.63
N THR A 24 -11.28 9.98 -1.55
CA THR A 24 -12.02 10.10 -0.28
C THR A 24 -13.15 9.07 -0.16
N GLY A 25 -13.20 8.12 -1.09
CA GLY A 25 -14.27 7.12 -1.19
C GLY A 25 -13.70 5.72 -1.34
N ASN A 26 -14.54 4.74 -1.05
CA ASN A 26 -14.15 3.33 -1.10
C ASN A 26 -13.93 2.87 -2.55
N MET A 27 -12.90 2.05 -2.77
CA MET A 27 -12.59 1.46 -4.06
C MET A 27 -12.52 -0.06 -3.94
N MET A 28 -13.16 -0.76 -4.86
CA MET A 28 -13.21 -2.22 -4.85
C MET A 28 -12.97 -2.79 -6.23
N THR A 29 -12.19 -3.86 -6.30
CA THR A 29 -11.96 -4.67 -7.53
C THR A 29 -12.44 -6.10 -7.27
N GLY A 30 -12.71 -6.85 -8.34
CA GLY A 30 -13.36 -8.17 -8.24
C GLY A 30 -14.83 -8.06 -7.83
N ASN A 31 -15.44 -9.19 -7.44
CA ASN A 31 -16.80 -9.20 -6.90
C ASN A 31 -16.95 -10.15 -5.70
N GLY A 32 -17.94 -9.89 -4.85
CA GLY A 32 -18.22 -10.73 -3.66
C GLY A 32 -18.69 -12.15 -3.98
N ALA A 33 -19.12 -12.40 -5.22
CA ALA A 33 -19.44 -13.73 -5.72
C ALA A 33 -18.17 -14.53 -6.12
N GLN A 34 -16.97 -13.96 -5.94
CA GLN A 34 -15.69 -14.59 -6.27
C GLN A 34 -15.58 -15.00 -7.74
N THR A 35 -16.26 -14.26 -8.62
CA THR A 35 -16.34 -14.48 -10.06
C THR A 35 -15.78 -13.26 -10.79
N GLY A 36 -15.14 -13.44 -11.95
CA GLY A 36 -14.52 -12.34 -12.71
C GLY A 36 -12.99 -12.20 -12.54
N GLY A 37 -12.44 -11.19 -13.22
CA GLY A 37 -11.01 -10.86 -13.23
C GLY A 37 -10.64 -9.74 -12.26
N GLY A 38 -9.34 -9.63 -11.95
CA GLY A 38 -8.80 -8.55 -11.14
C GLY A 38 -8.71 -7.22 -11.87
N ALA A 39 -7.96 -6.28 -11.29
CA ALA A 39 -7.65 -5.02 -11.94
C ALA A 39 -6.22 -4.56 -11.66
N THR A 40 -5.61 -3.85 -12.61
CA THR A 40 -4.44 -3.00 -12.35
C THR A 40 -4.89 -1.54 -12.50
N LEU A 41 -4.86 -0.78 -11.40
CA LEU A 41 -5.23 0.63 -11.40
C LEU A 41 -4.03 1.48 -10.97
N ASN A 42 -3.65 2.46 -11.78
CA ASN A 42 -2.58 3.39 -11.48
C ASN A 42 -3.15 4.79 -11.23
N PHE A 43 -2.79 5.38 -10.10
CA PHE A 43 -3.10 6.77 -9.75
C PHE A 43 -1.79 7.55 -9.78
N VAL A 44 -1.71 8.53 -10.67
CA VAL A 44 -0.49 9.32 -10.92
C VAL A 44 -0.79 10.79 -10.64
N GLY A 45 -0.25 11.29 -9.53
CA GLY A 45 -0.21 12.72 -9.21
C GLY A 45 1.12 13.31 -9.69
N ALA A 46 1.08 14.41 -10.44
CA ALA A 46 2.30 15.14 -10.77
C ALA A 46 2.97 15.66 -9.49
N THR A 47 2.19 16.19 -8.55
CA THR A 47 2.70 16.76 -7.29
C THR A 47 2.24 16.00 -6.06
N GLU A 48 1.00 15.52 -6.04
CA GLU A 48 0.40 14.94 -4.83
C GLU A 48 -0.59 13.79 -5.08
N ILE A 49 -0.61 12.83 -4.17
CA ILE A 49 -1.72 11.91 -3.94
C ILE A 49 -2.19 12.08 -2.49
N ASN A 50 -3.49 12.24 -2.30
CA ASN A 50 -4.12 12.34 -0.99
C ASN A 50 -5.25 11.31 -0.87
N ILE A 51 -5.20 10.48 0.16
CA ILE A 51 -6.16 9.43 0.45
C ILE A 51 -6.64 9.63 1.88
N ALA A 52 -7.93 9.86 2.08
CA ALA A 52 -8.46 10.17 3.41
C ALA A 52 -9.81 9.48 3.63
N GLY A 53 -9.94 8.71 4.71
CA GLY A 53 -11.21 8.05 5.05
C GLY A 53 -11.64 6.98 4.04
N ALA A 54 -10.69 6.37 3.32
CA ALA A 54 -10.98 5.48 2.20
C ALA A 54 -10.68 4.01 2.52
N THR A 55 -11.55 3.11 2.07
CA THR A 55 -11.30 1.67 2.12
C THR A 55 -11.06 1.11 0.73
N PHE A 56 -9.92 0.43 0.54
CA PHE A 56 -9.55 -0.28 -0.68
C PHE A 56 -9.70 -1.79 -0.48
N LYS A 57 -10.43 -2.45 -1.38
CA LYS A 57 -10.63 -3.91 -1.34
C LYS A 57 -10.37 -4.55 -2.69
N ASN A 58 -9.33 -5.37 -2.76
CA ASN A 58 -9.15 -6.32 -3.84
C ASN A 58 -9.89 -7.61 -3.48
N LEU A 59 -11.15 -7.74 -3.90
CA LEU A 59 -11.97 -8.92 -3.61
C LEU A 59 -11.53 -10.10 -4.47
N LYS A 60 -11.72 -11.31 -3.94
CA LYS A 60 -11.28 -12.56 -4.57
C LYS A 60 -11.70 -12.67 -6.04
N THR A 61 -10.76 -13.10 -6.88
CA THR A 61 -10.91 -13.29 -8.32
C THR A 61 -10.65 -14.75 -8.69
N THR A 62 -10.90 -15.11 -9.96
CA THR A 62 -10.74 -16.49 -10.45
C THR A 62 -9.42 -16.76 -11.17
N SER A 63 -8.75 -15.72 -11.69
CA SER A 63 -7.62 -15.91 -12.62
C SER A 63 -6.54 -14.84 -12.58
N GLN A 64 -6.85 -13.58 -12.23
CA GLN A 64 -5.84 -12.52 -12.12
C GLN A 64 -5.92 -11.77 -10.79
N ASN A 65 -4.75 -11.51 -10.21
CA ASN A 65 -4.62 -10.72 -9.00
C ASN A 65 -4.87 -9.23 -9.29
N SER A 66 -5.29 -8.49 -8.27
CA SER A 66 -5.52 -7.06 -8.35
C SER A 66 -4.37 -6.26 -7.77
N TYR A 67 -4.02 -5.17 -8.43
CA TYR A 67 -2.97 -4.26 -8.01
C TYR A 67 -3.47 -2.82 -8.11
N MET A 68 -3.14 -2.02 -7.11
CA MET A 68 -3.32 -0.57 -7.18
C MET A 68 -1.99 0.12 -6.88
N THR A 69 -1.63 1.09 -7.71
CA THR A 69 -0.37 1.81 -7.59
C THR A 69 -0.64 3.30 -7.44
N PHE A 70 0.00 3.91 -6.46
CA PHE A 70 -0.08 5.34 -6.15
C PHE A 70 1.30 5.96 -6.40
N ILE A 71 1.40 6.85 -7.38
CA ILE A 71 2.64 7.49 -7.81
C ILE A 71 2.51 9.01 -7.69
N ALA A 72 3.25 9.62 -6.78
CA ALA A 72 3.45 11.07 -6.73
C ALA A 72 4.84 11.39 -7.29
N LEU A 73 4.89 11.96 -8.50
CA LEU A 73 6.14 12.14 -9.25
C LEU A 73 7.05 13.20 -8.63
N GLY A 74 6.48 14.34 -8.25
CA GLY A 74 7.23 15.50 -7.81
C GLY A 74 7.61 16.43 -8.96
N ASP A 75 8.35 17.48 -8.62
CA ASP A 75 8.87 18.45 -9.58
C ASP A 75 10.38 18.65 -9.36
N SER A 76 10.95 19.69 -9.98
CA SER A 76 12.38 20.01 -9.84
C SER A 76 12.82 20.31 -8.39
N SER A 77 11.88 20.49 -7.45
CA SER A 77 12.15 20.74 -6.03
C SER A 77 12.16 19.47 -5.16
N GLY A 78 11.78 18.31 -5.71
CA GLY A 78 11.88 17.01 -5.02
C GLY A 78 10.75 16.04 -5.35
N SER A 79 10.77 14.86 -4.71
CA SER A 79 9.76 13.82 -4.89
C SER A 79 8.35 14.30 -4.50
N GLY A 80 7.35 13.81 -5.22
CA GLY A 80 5.94 14.10 -4.95
C GLY A 80 5.48 13.55 -3.60
N LYS A 81 4.37 14.09 -3.10
CA LYS A 81 3.86 13.75 -1.76
C LYS A 81 2.71 12.75 -1.84
N ILE A 82 2.73 11.74 -0.98
CA ILE A 82 1.63 10.83 -0.74
C ILE A 82 1.18 11.03 0.70
N ASN A 83 -0.08 11.41 0.90
CA ASN A 83 -0.69 11.55 2.21
C ASN A 83 -1.83 10.53 2.32
N VAL A 84 -1.76 9.62 3.29
CA VAL A 84 -2.80 8.62 3.53
C VAL A 84 -3.24 8.72 4.98
N SER A 85 -4.53 8.90 5.22
CA SER A 85 -5.06 8.96 6.58
C SER A 85 -6.36 8.20 6.74
N GLN A 86 -6.56 7.62 7.93
CA GLN A 86 -7.84 6.98 8.32
C GLN A 86 -8.37 6.00 7.26
N SER A 87 -7.47 5.18 6.71
CA SER A 87 -7.76 4.38 5.53
C SER A 87 -7.41 2.92 5.75
N ASP A 88 -8.07 2.02 5.02
CA ASP A 88 -7.91 0.59 5.16
C ASP A 88 -7.63 -0.07 3.82
N PHE A 89 -6.66 -0.98 3.79
CA PHE A 89 -6.29 -1.73 2.59
C PHE A 89 -6.47 -3.23 2.83
N TYR A 90 -7.16 -3.91 1.91
CA TYR A 90 -7.44 -5.35 1.96
C TYR A 90 -7.16 -6.03 0.63
N ASP A 91 -6.63 -7.25 0.66
CA ASP A 91 -6.51 -8.08 -0.53
C ASP A 91 -6.86 -9.56 -0.26
N TRP A 92 -7.66 -10.12 -1.17
CA TRP A 92 -8.01 -11.54 -1.23
C TRP A 92 -7.62 -12.19 -2.57
N THR A 93 -6.80 -11.50 -3.36
CA THR A 93 -6.40 -11.97 -4.68
C THR A 93 -4.98 -12.53 -4.70
N GLY A 94 -4.17 -12.27 -3.67
CA GLY A 94 -2.72 -12.44 -3.71
C GLY A 94 -2.02 -11.27 -4.42
N GLY A 95 -2.72 -10.15 -4.56
CA GLY A 95 -2.27 -8.91 -5.19
C GLY A 95 -1.77 -7.90 -4.15
N GLY A 96 -1.78 -6.62 -4.50
CA GLY A 96 -1.09 -5.64 -3.66
C GLY A 96 -1.28 -4.18 -3.98
N TYR A 97 -0.55 -3.38 -3.21
CA TYR A 97 -0.57 -1.93 -3.22
C TYR A 97 0.87 -1.40 -3.27
N ASP A 98 1.15 -0.56 -4.26
CA ASP A 98 2.48 0.03 -4.44
C ASP A 98 2.39 1.56 -4.29
N PHE A 99 3.31 2.16 -3.53
CA PHE A 99 3.38 3.59 -3.26
C PHE A 99 4.75 4.13 -3.70
N THR A 100 4.80 5.18 -4.51
CA THR A 100 6.04 5.80 -5.01
C THR A 100 5.97 7.32 -4.86
N GLY A 101 6.91 7.89 -4.10
CA GLY A 101 6.89 9.28 -3.63
C GLY A 101 7.10 9.36 -2.12
N ASN A 102 7.30 10.57 -1.59
CA ASN A 102 7.46 10.79 -0.15
C ASN A 102 6.11 10.60 0.56
N GLY A 103 6.01 9.60 1.42
CA GLY A 103 4.75 9.16 2.01
C GLY A 103 4.60 9.51 3.50
N VAL A 104 3.42 9.98 3.88
CA VAL A 104 2.96 10.09 5.27
C VAL A 104 1.67 9.29 5.42
N PHE A 105 1.65 8.38 6.39
CA PHE A 105 0.54 7.49 6.70
C PHE A 105 0.15 7.69 8.15
N ASP A 106 -1.09 8.11 8.43
CA ASP A 106 -1.59 8.30 9.79
C ASP A 106 -2.89 7.54 10.01
N SER A 107 -2.93 6.66 11.01
CA SER A 107 -4.13 5.90 11.36
C SER A 107 -4.59 5.01 10.20
N VAL A 108 -3.65 4.30 9.58
CA VAL A 108 -3.89 3.42 8.43
C VAL A 108 -3.86 1.97 8.88
N ASN A 109 -4.76 1.13 8.34
CA ASN A 109 -4.72 -0.31 8.54
C ASN A 109 -4.30 -1.02 7.25
N PHE A 110 -3.12 -1.62 7.27
CA PHE A 110 -2.64 -2.50 6.22
C PHE A 110 -2.97 -3.96 6.59
N ASN A 111 -4.05 -4.49 6.00
CA ASN A 111 -4.40 -5.90 6.15
C ASN A 111 -3.61 -6.76 5.15
N LYS A 112 -3.79 -8.08 5.17
CA LYS A 112 -3.07 -9.00 4.29
C LYS A 112 -3.08 -8.54 2.82
N ALA A 113 -1.90 -8.20 2.30
CA ALA A 113 -1.60 -7.96 0.88
C ALA A 113 -0.08 -7.96 0.67
N TYR A 114 0.36 -7.72 -0.57
CA TYR A 114 1.73 -7.27 -0.86
C TYR A 114 1.76 -5.74 -0.87
N TYR A 115 2.67 -5.14 -0.11
CA TYR A 115 2.86 -3.70 -0.04
C TYR A 115 4.29 -3.34 -0.43
N LYS A 116 4.45 -2.37 -1.33
CA LYS A 116 5.75 -1.80 -1.66
C LYS A 116 5.75 -0.28 -1.50
N PHE A 117 6.72 0.21 -0.75
CA PHE A 117 7.01 1.63 -0.61
C PHE A 117 8.32 1.88 -1.35
N GLN A 118 8.23 2.42 -2.56
CA GLN A 118 9.24 2.33 -3.61
C GLN A 118 10.10 3.59 -3.78
N GLY A 119 11.37 3.39 -4.15
CA GLY A 119 12.32 4.47 -4.42
C GLY A 119 13.26 4.71 -3.23
N ALA A 120 14.54 4.48 -3.44
CA ALA A 120 15.58 4.54 -2.39
C ALA A 120 15.72 5.94 -1.77
N GLU A 121 15.49 7.00 -2.56
CA GLU A 121 15.57 8.39 -2.12
C GLU A 121 14.28 8.90 -1.47
N ASN A 122 13.19 8.11 -1.48
CA ASN A 122 11.93 8.52 -0.88
C ASN A 122 11.96 8.32 0.64
N SER A 123 11.19 9.13 1.35
CA SER A 123 10.94 8.98 2.78
C SER A 123 9.52 8.53 3.05
N TYR A 124 9.36 7.57 3.95
CA TYR A 124 8.07 7.05 4.40
C TYR A 124 7.92 7.22 5.90
N HIS A 125 6.86 7.89 6.34
CA HIS A 125 6.55 8.09 7.75
C HIS A 125 5.19 7.47 8.05
N PHE A 126 5.16 6.56 9.02
CA PHE A 126 3.94 5.87 9.46
C PHE A 126 3.69 6.20 10.93
N LYS A 127 2.48 6.64 11.23
CA LYS A 127 2.06 7.03 12.57
C LYS A 127 0.73 6.37 12.91
N ASN A 128 0.59 5.86 14.13
CA ASN A 128 -0.65 5.21 14.59
C ASN A 128 -1.16 4.12 13.62
N THR A 129 -0.25 3.46 12.91
CA THR A 129 -0.57 2.58 11.77
C THR A 129 -0.53 1.13 12.21
N ASN A 130 -1.45 0.31 11.71
CA ASN A 130 -1.48 -1.11 12.00
C ASN A 130 -1.07 -1.91 10.75
N PHE A 131 0.07 -2.56 10.83
CA PHE A 131 0.53 -3.55 9.85
C PHE A 131 0.09 -4.93 10.35
N LEU A 132 -1.09 -5.38 9.92
CA LEU A 132 -1.78 -6.52 10.54
C LEU A 132 -1.36 -7.88 9.98
N ALA A 133 -1.07 -7.94 8.68
CA ALA A 133 -0.60 -9.13 7.98
C ALA A 133 -0.09 -8.77 6.58
N GLY A 134 0.76 -9.62 5.99
CA GLY A 134 1.15 -9.50 4.58
C GLY A 134 2.66 -9.50 4.36
N ASN A 135 3.08 -8.86 3.26
CA ASN A 135 4.48 -8.70 2.90
C ASN A 135 4.74 -7.23 2.63
N PHE A 136 5.63 -6.63 3.39
CA PHE A 136 5.96 -5.21 3.35
C PHE A 136 7.40 -5.03 2.89
N LYS A 137 7.59 -4.26 1.82
CA LYS A 137 8.91 -3.89 1.31
C LYS A 137 9.08 -2.38 1.33
N PHE A 138 10.02 -1.90 2.13
CA PHE A 138 10.36 -0.49 2.26
C PHE A 138 11.70 -0.21 1.60
N GLN A 139 11.68 0.45 0.44
CA GLN A 139 12.90 0.77 -0.31
C GLN A 139 13.56 2.08 0.15
N GLY A 140 12.75 3.04 0.62
CA GLY A 140 13.20 4.34 1.08
C GLY A 140 13.39 4.41 2.59
N LYS A 141 13.92 5.54 3.09
CA LYS A 141 14.06 5.82 4.52
C LYS A 141 12.69 5.71 5.20
N THR A 142 12.57 4.85 6.19
CA THR A 142 11.29 4.57 6.85
C THR A 142 11.30 4.95 8.32
N THR A 143 10.34 5.76 8.74
CA THR A 143 10.07 6.06 10.15
C THR A 143 8.71 5.50 10.50
N ILE A 144 8.64 4.69 11.56
CA ILE A 144 7.41 4.14 12.09
C ILE A 144 7.29 4.62 13.54
N GLU A 145 6.11 5.12 13.91
CA GLU A 145 5.84 5.64 15.24
C GLU A 145 4.47 5.20 15.76
N LYS A 146 4.41 4.82 17.04
CA LYS A 146 3.17 4.47 17.76
C LYS A 146 2.31 3.46 17.00
N SER A 147 2.96 2.54 16.29
CA SER A 147 2.33 1.63 15.35
C SER A 147 2.44 0.18 15.81
N VAL A 148 1.62 -0.68 15.22
CA VAL A 148 1.65 -2.12 15.49
C VAL A 148 2.16 -2.85 14.26
N LEU A 149 3.23 -3.64 14.44
CA LEU A 149 3.76 -4.54 13.43
C LEU A 149 3.43 -5.98 13.85
N ASP A 150 2.55 -6.62 13.10
CA ASP A 150 1.97 -7.92 13.40
C ASP A 150 2.07 -8.90 12.22
N ASP A 151 2.05 -10.19 12.53
CA ASP A 151 2.04 -11.39 11.68
C ASP A 151 2.35 -11.21 10.17
N ALA A 152 3.50 -10.63 9.86
CA ALA A 152 3.89 -10.30 8.48
C ALA A 152 5.39 -10.42 8.23
N SER A 153 5.77 -10.34 6.96
CA SER A 153 7.16 -10.21 6.54
C SER A 153 7.48 -8.75 6.23
N TYR A 154 8.58 -8.25 6.79
CA TYR A 154 9.03 -6.87 6.64
C TYR A 154 10.47 -6.86 6.11
N SER A 155 10.69 -6.22 4.97
CA SER A 155 12.02 -5.94 4.41
C SER A 155 12.27 -4.44 4.41
N PHE A 156 13.28 -4.02 5.15
CA PHE A 156 13.75 -2.64 5.21
C PHE A 156 15.05 -2.52 4.42
N ASP A 157 14.92 -1.99 3.21
CA ASP A 157 16.03 -1.77 2.29
C ASP A 157 16.55 -0.32 2.36
N GLY A 158 15.77 0.61 2.92
CA GLY A 158 16.20 1.99 3.15
C GLY A 158 17.30 2.10 4.22
N ILE A 159 18.07 3.20 4.16
CA ILE A 159 19.02 3.58 5.21
C ILE A 159 18.31 4.43 6.28
N ASN A 160 18.82 4.42 7.51
CA ASN A 160 18.33 5.24 8.62
C ASN A 160 16.83 5.02 8.92
N ASN A 161 16.38 3.76 8.93
CA ASN A 161 15.02 3.50 9.39
C ASN A 161 14.95 3.70 10.91
N ALA A 162 13.80 4.16 11.37
CA ALA A 162 13.56 4.49 12.76
C ALA A 162 12.22 3.93 13.23
N PHE A 163 12.21 3.42 14.46
CA PHE A 163 11.04 2.84 15.12
C PHE A 163 10.92 3.48 16.49
N ASN A 164 9.74 3.99 16.83
CA ASN A 164 9.51 4.83 18.00
C ASN A 164 8.17 4.51 18.66
N GLU A 165 8.20 4.02 19.90
CA GLU A 165 6.99 3.61 20.63
C GLU A 165 6.14 2.56 19.87
N ASP A 166 6.79 1.72 19.05
CA ASP A 166 6.13 0.69 18.24
C ASP A 166 5.97 -0.63 18.99
N LYS A 167 4.88 -1.33 18.69
CA LYS A 167 4.61 -2.68 19.20
C LYS A 167 4.90 -3.72 18.12
N PHE A 168 5.90 -4.56 18.36
CA PHE A 168 6.22 -5.71 17.52
C PHE A 168 5.63 -6.98 18.13
N ASN A 169 4.62 -7.58 17.49
CA ASN A 169 3.94 -8.77 17.98
C ASN A 169 4.60 -10.06 17.45
N SER A 170 4.31 -10.42 16.20
CA SER A 170 4.92 -11.53 15.46
C SER A 170 5.32 -11.08 14.06
N GLY A 171 6.22 -11.82 13.41
CA GLY A 171 6.64 -11.53 12.04
C GLY A 171 8.11 -11.85 11.77
N SER A 172 8.50 -11.67 10.52
CA SER A 172 9.89 -11.79 10.08
C SER A 172 10.39 -10.41 9.65
N PHE A 173 11.54 -9.99 10.18
CA PHE A 173 12.12 -8.68 9.94
C PHE A 173 13.49 -8.86 9.29
N SER A 174 13.69 -8.25 8.13
CA SER A 174 14.95 -8.20 7.40
C SER A 174 15.39 -6.75 7.25
N PHE A 175 16.61 -6.46 7.68
CA PHE A 175 17.23 -5.14 7.56
C PHE A 175 18.47 -5.27 6.69
N ASN A 176 18.47 -4.60 5.53
CA ASN A 176 19.55 -4.72 4.55
C ASN A 176 20.69 -3.71 4.77
N HIS A 177 20.56 -2.82 5.77
CA HIS A 177 21.58 -1.85 6.15
C HIS A 177 21.75 -1.79 7.67
N ALA A 178 22.98 -1.56 8.14
CA ALA A 178 23.35 -1.59 9.56
C ALA A 178 22.87 -0.37 10.37
N GLU A 179 22.61 0.77 9.71
CA GLU A 179 22.24 2.03 10.36
C GLU A 179 20.72 2.10 10.61
N GLN A 180 20.29 1.62 11.78
CA GLN A 180 18.91 1.66 12.27
C GLN A 180 18.88 2.32 13.65
N THR A 181 17.92 3.21 13.89
CA THR A 181 17.78 3.89 15.20
C THR A 181 16.49 3.46 15.89
N ASN A 182 16.60 2.84 17.06
CA ASN A 182 15.43 2.44 17.85
C ASN A 182 15.38 3.28 19.13
N ALA A 183 14.21 3.87 19.41
CA ALA A 183 13.90 4.48 20.70
C ALA A 183 12.73 3.68 21.32
N PHE A 184 13.01 2.98 22.42
CA PHE A 184 12.03 2.21 23.19
C PHE A 184 11.29 3.08 24.20
#